data_AF-A0A9P6XSV7-F1
#
_entry.id   AF-A0A9P6XSV7-F1
#
_cell.length_a   1.000
_cell.length_b   1.000
_cell.length_c   1.000
_cell.angle_alpha   90.00
_cell.angle_beta   90.00
_cell.angle_gamma   90.00
#
_symmetry.space_group_name_H-M   'P 1'
#
loop_
_entity.id
_entity.type
_entity.pdbx_description
1 polymer ?
#
loop_
_entity_poly.entity_id
_entity_poly.type
_entity_poly.pdbx_seq_one_letter_code
_entity_poly.pdbx_strand_id
1 'polypeptide(L)' 'MPVAARKLPLADFPATVGLGDGDSPMPTAPLSAHREVEVLARISRSGSANRSEDDLQSTPVKVSLPHEGVVELRFP' A
#
# COMPACT_ATOMS: atom_id res chain seq x y z
N MET A 1 0.21 -11.23 -3.36
CA MET A 1 -0.33 -10.84 -2.04
C MET A 1 0.55 -9.72 -1.50
N PRO A 2 -0.01 -8.64 -0.93
CA PRO A 2 0.78 -7.56 -0.36
C PRO A 2 1.47 -8.01 0.95
N VAL A 3 2.68 -7.49 1.20
CA VAL A 3 3.43 -7.71 2.46
C VAL A 3 2.94 -6.82 3.60
N ALA A 4 2.31 -5.69 3.27
CA ALA A 4 1.56 -4.84 4.17
C ALA A 4 0.44 -4.16 3.39
N ALA A 5 -0.73 -3.97 3.99
CA ALA A 5 -1.84 -3.30 3.34
C ALA A 5 -2.71 -2.55 4.36
N ARG A 6 -3.12 -1.34 3.99
CA ARG A 6 -4.09 -0.56 4.74
C ARG A 6 -5.26 -0.17 3.86
N LYS A 7 -6.46 -0.28 4.41
CA LYS A 7 -7.71 0.09 3.75
C LYS A 7 -8.21 1.40 4.31
N LEU A 8 -8.59 2.33 3.43
CA LEU A 8 -9.17 3.62 3.76
C LEU A 8 -10.51 3.78 3.03
N PRO A 9 -11.50 4.47 3.63
CA PRO A 9 -12.67 4.95 2.90
C PRO A 9 -12.28 5.85 1.72
N LEU A 10 -12.98 5.73 0.59
CA LEU A 10 -12.70 6.57 -0.59
C LEU A 10 -12.97 8.06 -0.32
N ALA A 11 -13.89 8.38 0.59
CA ALA A 11 -14.21 9.75 0.98
C ALA A 11 -13.02 10.51 1.60
N ASP A 12 -12.01 9.79 2.09
CA ASP A 12 -10.81 10.38 2.70
C ASP A 12 -9.73 10.72 1.64
N PHE A 13 -9.96 10.44 0.36
CA PHE A 13 -9.01 10.73 -0.72
C PHE A 13 -9.02 12.22 -1.09
N PRO A 14 -7.85 12.90 -1.21
CA PRO A 14 -6.49 12.39 -1.01
C PRO A 14 -6.11 12.25 0.47
N ALA A 15 -5.38 11.19 0.82
CA ALA A 15 -4.94 10.90 2.19
C ALA A 15 -3.42 10.68 2.29
N THR A 16 -2.85 10.99 3.45
CA THR A 16 -1.51 10.56 3.86
C THR A 16 -1.64 9.48 4.92
N VAL A 17 -0.92 8.38 4.75
CA VAL A 17 -1.04 7.23 5.64
C VAL A 17 0.31 6.56 5.91
N GLY A 18 0.54 6.14 7.14
CA GLY A 18 1.70 5.33 7.51
C GLY A 18 1.42 3.84 7.26
N LEU A 19 2.45 3.12 6.82
CA LEU A 19 2.47 1.66 6.77
C LEU A 19 3.53 1.14 7.75
N GLY A 20 3.19 0.12 8.52
CA GLY A 20 4.11 -0.52 9.46
C GLY A 20 3.84 -2.02 9.61
N ASP A 21 4.52 -2.63 10.58
CA ASP A 21 4.46 -4.09 10.78
C ASP A 21 3.06 -4.61 11.12
N GLY A 22 2.25 -3.79 11.80
CA GLY A 22 0.85 -4.10 12.10
C GLY A 22 -0.07 -4.14 10.89
N ASP A 23 0.37 -3.62 9.75
CA ASP A 23 -0.38 -3.69 8.48
C ASP A 23 -0.03 -4.97 7.68
N SER A 24 0.88 -5.82 8.18
CA SER A 24 1.17 -7.12 7.56
C SER A 24 0.04 -8.13 7.81
N PRO A 25 -0.46 -8.81 6.77
CA PRO A 25 -1.40 -9.91 6.94
C PRO A 25 -0.74 -11.19 7.52
N MET A 26 0.59 -11.23 7.61
CA MET A 26 1.37 -12.38 8.09
C MET A 26 2.23 -11.98 9.29
N PRO A 27 1.91 -12.41 10.53
CA PRO A 27 2.67 -12.02 11.73
C PRO A 27 4.16 -12.40 11.68
N THR A 28 4.53 -13.43 10.92
CA THR A 28 5.91 -13.91 10.76
C THR A 28 6.68 -13.24 9.61
N ALA A 29 6.01 -12.39 8.82
CA ALA A 29 6.61 -11.64 7.71
C ALA A 29 6.20 -10.16 7.83
N PRO A 30 6.77 -9.43 8.81
CA PRO A 30 6.49 -8.01 9.00
C PRO A 30 7.11 -7.16 7.88
N LEU A 31 6.59 -5.95 7.68
CA LEU A 31 7.12 -5.00 6.68
C LEU A 31 8.60 -4.69 6.92
N SER A 32 9.00 -4.54 8.18
CA SER A 32 10.37 -4.25 8.62
C SER A 32 11.38 -5.36 8.32
N ALA A 33 10.93 -6.57 7.98
CA ALA A 33 11.82 -7.65 7.55
C ALA A 33 12.32 -7.49 6.10
N HIS A 34 11.73 -6.57 5.33
CA HIS A 34 12.10 -6.30 3.95
C HIS A 34 13.06 -5.11 3.84
N ARG A 35 14.01 -5.18 2.90
CA ARG A 35 14.93 -4.06 2.60
C ARG A 35 14.40 -3.12 1.52
N GLU A 36 13.60 -3.65 0.60
CA GLU A 36 12.99 -2.94 -0.51
C GLU A 36 11.58 -3.46 -0.73
N VAL A 37 10.65 -2.57 -1.04
CA VAL A 37 9.26 -2.87 -1.37
C VAL A 37 8.77 -2.01 -2.53
N GLU A 38 7.73 -2.48 -3.21
CA GLU A 38 6.94 -1.67 -4.13
C GLU A 38 5.69 -1.17 -3.42
N VAL A 39 5.48 0.14 -3.46
CA VAL A 39 4.30 0.80 -2.90
C VAL A 39 3.41 1.25 -4.04
N LEU A 40 2.13 0.88 -3.97
CA LEU A 40 1.11 1.29 -4.92
C LEU A 40 -0.20 1.56 -4.20
N ALA A 41 -1.03 2.42 -4.78
CA ALA A 41 -2.38 2.69 -4.30
C ALA A 41 -3.40 2.06 -5.26
N ARG A 42 -4.52 1.60 -4.70
CA ARG A 42 -5.61 1.04 -5.48
C ARG A 42 -6.96 1.54 -4.98
N ILE A 43 -7.81 2.00 -5.90
CA ILE A 43 -9.23 2.25 -5.66
C ILE A 43 -9.98 1.00 -6.13
N SER A 44 -10.51 0.24 -5.18
CA SER A 44 -11.26 -0.99 -5.47
C SER A 44 -12.73 -0.86 -5.12
N ARG A 45 -13.60 -1.28 -6.05
CA ARG A 45 -15.04 -1.39 -5.78
C ARG A 45 -15.37 -2.54 -4.82
N SER A 46 -14.56 -3.62 -4.85
CA SER A 46 -14.72 -4.78 -3.95
C SER A 46 -14.15 -4.52 -2.54
N GLY A 47 -13.27 -3.54 -2.41
CA GLY A 47 -12.55 -3.25 -1.18
C GLY A 47 -11.51 -4.31 -0.80
N SER A 48 -11.08 -5.15 -1.76
CA SER A 48 -9.98 -6.11 -1.61
C SER A 48 -8.62 -5.46 -1.88
N ALA A 49 -7.59 -5.90 -1.15
CA ALA A 49 -6.20 -5.51 -1.43
C ALA A 49 -5.60 -6.32 -2.59
N ASN A 50 -6.25 -7.40 -3.02
CA ASN A 50 -5.87 -8.15 -4.21
C ASN A 50 -6.34 -7.43 -5.48
N ARG A 51 -5.62 -7.65 -6.59
CA ARG A 51 -5.91 -6.98 -7.85
C ARG A 51 -7.20 -7.53 -8.45
N SER A 52 -8.09 -6.64 -8.84
CA SER A 52 -9.19 -6.92 -9.77
C SER A 52 -9.01 -6.13 -11.07
N GLU A 53 -9.68 -6.56 -12.14
CA GLU A 53 -9.69 -5.87 -13.44
C GLU A 53 -10.39 -4.51 -13.39
N ASP A 54 -11.36 -4.36 -12.48
CA ASP A 54 -12.18 -3.16 -12.30
C ASP A 54 -11.53 -2.08 -11.42
N ASP A 55 -10.33 -2.33 -10.89
CA ASP A 55 -9.67 -1.45 -9.94
C ASP A 55 -8.78 -0.41 -10.63
N LEU A 56 -8.86 0.84 -10.19
CA LEU A 56 -7.91 1.88 -10.60
C LEU A 56 -6.64 1.76 -9.75
N GLN A 57 -5.46 1.79 -10.38
CA GLN A 57 -4.18 1.60 -9.71
C GLN A 57 -3.20 2.72 -10.05
N SER A 58 -2.42 3.17 -9.06
CA SER A 58 -1.28 4.06 -9.31
C SER A 58 -0.14 3.34 -10.02
N THR A 59 0.81 4.10 -10.55
CA THR A 59 2.13 3.57 -10.87
C THR A 59 2.81 3.11 -9.57
N PRO A 60 3.40 1.89 -9.52
CA PRO A 60 4.18 1.46 -8.37
C PRO A 60 5.45 2.28 -8.19
N VAL A 61 5.82 2.55 -6.94
CA VAL A 61 7.06 3.24 -6.57
C VAL A 61 7.90 2.30 -5.71
N LYS A 62 9.18 2.13 -6.07
CA LYS A 62 10.14 1.36 -5.28
C LYS A 62 10.66 2.18 -4.11
N VAL A 63 10.70 1.58 -2.94
CA VAL A 63 11.07 2.23 -1.68
C VAL A 63 12.01 1.33 -0.89
N SER A 64 13.16 1.85 -0.48
CA SER A 64 14.07 1.19 0.47
C SER A 64 13.62 1.45 1.91
N LEU A 65 13.68 0.43 2.76
CA LEU A 65 13.26 0.49 4.16
C LEU A 65 14.47 0.52 5.12
N PRO A 66 14.38 1.23 6.27
CA PRO A 66 13.26 2.07 6.69
C PRO A 66 13.15 3.35 5.84
N HIS A 67 11.92 3.84 5.67
CA HIS A 67 11.65 5.08 4.95
C HIS A 67 10.87 6.04 5.86
N GLU A 68 11.41 7.23 6.10
CA GLU A 68 10.80 8.24 6.98
C GLU A 68 10.05 9.35 6.20
N GLY A 69 10.21 9.38 4.87
CA GLY A 69 9.61 10.37 3.99
C GLY A 69 8.20 10.02 3.52
N VAL A 70 7.59 10.96 2.78
CA VAL A 70 6.32 10.73 2.09
C VAL A 70 6.58 10.20 0.68
N VAL A 71 5.97 9.06 0.36
CA VAL A 71 5.95 8.49 -0.99
C VAL A 71 4.69 8.97 -1.69
N GLU A 72 4.82 9.86 -2.68
CA GLU A 72 3.67 10.31 -3.48
C GLU A 72 3.24 9.23 -4.49
N LEU A 73 1.94 8.93 -4.50
CA LEU A 73 1.33 8.01 -5.46
C LEU A 73 0.25 8.76 -6.25
N ARG A 74 0.25 8.61 -7.57
CA ARG A 74 -0.69 9.29 -8.47
C ARG A 74 -1.44 8.25 -9.30
N PHE A 75 -2.77 8.40 -9.36
CA PHE A 75 -3.60 7.66 -10.29
C PHE A 75 -3.48 8.28 -11.69
N PRO A 76 -3.57 7.47 -12.76
CA PRO A 76 -3.57 7.96 -14.14
C PRO A 76 -4.81 8.78 -14.47
#